data_AF-A0A7Z9KUX3-F1
#
_entry.id   AF-A0A7Z9KUX3-F1
#
_cell.length_a   1.000
_cell.length_b   1.000
_cell.length_c   1.000
_cell.angle_alpha   90.00
_cell.angle_beta   90.00
_cell.angle_gamma   90.00
#
_symmetry.space_group_name_H-M   'P 1'
#
loop_
_entity.id
_entity.type
_entity.pdbx_description
1 polymer ?
#
loop_
_entity_poly.entity_id
_entity_poly.type
_entity_poly.pdbx_seq_one_letter_code
_entity_poly.pdbx_strand_id
1 'polypeptide(L)'
;QTECSVRFVLWNNEESGLNGSHAYVKQRLALQGIEDPPGSGKYPEPTWLGMIQHDMMLFDHGMPREDGTLSPQQRAEADVNIEFQMDSKYATQSQALAWAFQVANERYATDYPATVGSHMTNTDSVSFMGEVASISLRENERGTQVGNGWSPHWHQASDLFATYSDKDFLLGLNAAQTTLAGIASLASAQLVD
;
A
#
# COMPACT_ATOMS: atom_id res chain seq x y z
N GLN A 1 13.90 -10.18 -15.73
CA GLN A 1 12.64 -10.28 -16.50
C GLN A 1 11.51 -10.69 -15.56
N THR A 2 10.26 -10.33 -15.88
CA THR A 2 9.05 -10.76 -15.16
C THR A 2 8.06 -11.43 -16.12
N GLU A 3 7.19 -12.30 -15.61
CA GLU A 3 6.15 -12.97 -16.41
C GLU A 3 4.93 -12.07 -16.70
N CYS A 4 4.69 -11.07 -15.84
CA CYS A 4 3.67 -10.07 -16.03
C CYS A 4 4.24 -8.65 -15.93
N SER A 5 3.49 -7.66 -16.42
CA SER A 5 3.85 -6.25 -16.32
C SER A 5 3.63 -5.73 -14.90
N VAL A 6 4.60 -4.98 -14.37
CA VAL A 6 4.46 -4.22 -13.12
C VAL A 6 4.32 -2.75 -13.46
N ARG A 7 3.30 -2.08 -12.94
CA ARG A 7 3.02 -0.66 -13.21
C ARG A 7 3.08 0.13 -11.91
N PHE A 8 3.83 1.22 -11.93
CA PHE A 8 3.86 2.21 -10.87
C PHE A 8 2.93 3.36 -11.25
N VAL A 9 2.09 3.78 -10.32
CA VAL A 9 1.14 4.87 -10.54
C VAL A 9 1.20 5.81 -9.35
N LEU A 10 1.20 7.11 -9.64
CA LEU A 10 1.13 8.16 -8.64
C LEU A 10 -0.21 8.86 -8.79
N TRP A 11 -1.06 8.72 -7.78
CA TRP A 11 -2.37 9.35 -7.76
C TRP A 11 -2.25 10.81 -7.34
N ASN A 12 -3.12 11.64 -7.91
CA ASN A 12 -3.28 13.02 -7.49
C ASN A 12 -4.70 13.20 -6.94
N ASN A 13 -4.87 14.21 -6.08
CA ASN A 13 -6.16 14.60 -5.52
C ASN A 13 -6.84 13.49 -4.70
N GLU A 14 -6.03 12.66 -4.03
CA GLU A 14 -6.45 11.67 -3.02
C GLU A 14 -7.19 12.38 -1.87
N GLU A 15 -6.59 13.47 -1.37
CA GLU A 15 -7.06 14.21 -0.19
C GLU A 15 -8.45 14.85 -0.32
N SER A 16 -8.95 14.97 -1.55
CA SER A 16 -10.29 15.47 -1.84
C SER A 16 -11.29 14.35 -2.15
N GLY A 17 -10.97 13.10 -1.79
CA GLY A 17 -11.84 11.94 -1.97
C GLY A 17 -11.42 10.99 -3.09
N LEU A 18 -10.13 10.62 -3.15
CA LEU A 18 -9.61 9.56 -4.04
C LEU A 18 -9.88 9.83 -5.53
N ASN A 19 -9.90 11.11 -5.93
CA ASN A 19 -10.42 11.49 -7.24
C ASN A 19 -9.58 10.94 -8.40
N GLY A 20 -8.26 10.89 -8.23
CA GLY A 20 -7.34 10.37 -9.25
C GLY A 20 -7.56 8.88 -9.53
N SER A 21 -7.59 8.05 -8.48
CA SER A 21 -7.80 6.61 -8.59
C SER A 21 -9.22 6.26 -9.05
N HIS A 22 -10.25 6.94 -8.56
CA HIS A 22 -11.62 6.76 -9.06
C HIS A 22 -11.75 7.12 -10.54
N ALA A 23 -11.16 8.23 -10.98
CA ALA A 23 -11.17 8.62 -12.38
C ALA A 23 -10.45 7.59 -13.26
N TYR A 24 -9.32 7.06 -12.78
CA TYR A 24 -8.59 6.02 -13.48
C TYR A 24 -9.44 4.76 -13.65
N VAL A 25 -10.01 4.24 -12.57
CA VAL A 25 -10.85 3.03 -12.64
C VAL A 25 -12.02 3.24 -13.59
N LYS A 26 -12.73 4.37 -13.47
CA LYS A 26 -13.85 4.73 -14.35
C LYS A 26 -13.47 4.74 -15.83
N GLN A 27 -12.27 5.22 -16.17
CA GLN A 27 -11.82 5.33 -17.56
C GLN A 27 -11.22 4.03 -18.11
N ARG A 28 -10.55 3.25 -17.26
CA ARG A 28 -9.67 2.15 -17.69
C ARG A 28 -10.26 0.77 -17.49
N LEU A 29 -11.20 0.60 -16.55
CA LEU A 29 -11.79 -0.70 -16.21
C LEU A 29 -12.30 -1.46 -17.44
N ALA A 30 -13.07 -0.79 -18.30
CA ALA A 30 -13.66 -1.40 -19.49
C ALA A 30 -12.67 -1.67 -20.63
N LEU A 31 -11.41 -1.22 -20.51
CA LEU A 31 -10.37 -1.38 -21.53
C LEU A 31 -9.41 -2.55 -21.23
N GLN A 32 -9.54 -3.17 -20.06
CA GLN A 32 -8.66 -4.25 -19.63
C GLN A 32 -8.65 -5.42 -20.61
N GLY A 33 -7.45 -5.81 -21.03
CA GLY A 33 -7.24 -6.97 -21.91
C GLY A 33 -7.72 -6.77 -23.35
N ILE A 34 -8.08 -5.54 -23.73
CA ILE A 34 -8.46 -5.21 -25.11
C ILE A 34 -7.23 -4.79 -25.89
N GLU A 35 -7.01 -5.41 -27.05
CA GLU A 35 -5.91 -5.03 -27.94
C GLU A 35 -6.24 -3.78 -28.76
N ASP A 36 -5.25 -2.91 -28.94
CA ASP A 36 -5.35 -1.75 -29.83
C ASP A 36 -4.07 -1.55 -30.67
N PRO A 37 -4.12 -1.81 -31.99
CA PRO A 37 -5.26 -2.33 -32.75
C PRO A 37 -5.52 -3.83 -32.47
N PRO A 38 -6.70 -4.38 -32.83
CA PRO A 38 -6.98 -5.81 -32.67
C PRO A 38 -5.97 -6.70 -33.41
N GLY A 39 -5.46 -7.74 -32.73
CA GLY A 39 -4.46 -8.68 -33.25
C GLY A 39 -3.01 -8.20 -33.12
N SER A 40 -2.76 -7.07 -32.47
CA SER A 40 -1.43 -6.50 -32.29
C SER A 40 -0.65 -7.09 -31.10
N GLY A 41 -1.33 -7.76 -30.17
CA GLY A 41 -0.76 -8.16 -28.89
C GLY A 41 -0.41 -6.97 -27.97
N LYS A 42 -0.84 -5.74 -28.31
CA LYS A 42 -0.64 -4.55 -27.49
C LYS A 42 -1.91 -4.28 -26.69
N TYR A 43 -1.79 -4.24 -25.37
CA TYR A 43 -2.89 -3.98 -24.45
C TYR A 43 -2.66 -2.63 -23.78
N PRO A 44 -3.26 -1.52 -24.28
CA PRO A 44 -3.11 -0.21 -23.66
C PRO A 44 -3.51 -0.21 -22.17
N GLU A 45 -4.48 -1.06 -21.80
CA GLU A 45 -4.76 -1.41 -20.43
C GLU A 45 -4.69 -2.95 -20.27
N PRO A 46 -3.66 -3.50 -19.61
CA PRO A 46 -3.61 -4.93 -19.33
C PRO A 46 -4.68 -5.31 -18.29
N THR A 47 -5.06 -6.59 -18.26
CA THR A 47 -5.89 -7.13 -17.18
C THR A 47 -5.20 -6.94 -15.84
N TRP A 48 -5.91 -6.37 -14.87
CA TRP A 48 -5.40 -6.15 -13.53
C TRP A 48 -5.36 -7.47 -12.77
N LEU A 49 -4.18 -7.80 -12.24
CA LEU A 49 -3.98 -9.01 -11.43
C LEU A 49 -4.05 -8.73 -9.93
N GLY A 50 -3.71 -7.50 -9.54
CA GLY A 50 -3.71 -7.04 -8.17
C GLY A 50 -3.43 -5.54 -8.11
N MET A 51 -3.90 -4.90 -7.06
CA MET A 51 -3.58 -3.51 -6.73
C MET A 51 -2.94 -3.47 -5.35
N ILE A 52 -1.79 -2.81 -5.27
CA ILE A 52 -1.05 -2.60 -4.02
C ILE A 52 -0.89 -1.09 -3.87
N GLN A 53 -1.50 -0.54 -2.83
CA GLN A 53 -1.40 0.88 -2.49
C GLN A 53 -0.40 1.09 -1.36
N HIS A 54 0.32 2.20 -1.41
CA HIS A 54 1.11 2.71 -0.29
C HIS A 54 0.56 4.07 0.08
N ASP A 55 0.35 4.30 1.37
CA ASP A 55 -0.06 5.61 1.87
C ASP A 55 0.36 5.75 3.33
N MET A 56 1.09 6.83 3.65
CA MET A 56 1.70 7.09 4.97
C MET A 56 2.60 5.93 5.44
N MET A 57 3.93 6.06 5.34
CA MET A 57 4.85 4.91 5.47
C MET A 57 6.03 5.13 6.41
N LEU A 58 6.03 6.17 7.24
CA LEU A 58 7.24 6.61 7.97
C LEU A 58 7.07 6.63 9.49
N PHE A 59 5.84 6.66 10.02
CA PHE A 59 5.59 7.02 11.41
C PHE A 59 4.73 6.02 12.16
N ASP A 60 5.30 5.34 13.15
CA ASP A 60 4.57 4.56 14.14
C ASP A 60 5.18 4.74 15.54
N HIS A 61 5.10 5.96 16.09
CA HIS A 61 5.62 6.29 17.42
C HIS A 61 4.64 5.95 18.56
N GLY A 62 3.45 5.43 18.21
CA GLY A 62 2.33 5.24 19.12
C GLY A 62 1.57 6.53 19.45
N MET A 63 0.48 6.38 20.21
CA MET A 63 -0.38 7.48 20.64
C MET A 63 0.42 8.54 21.44
N PRO A 64 0.19 9.86 21.20
CA PRO A 64 0.68 10.91 22.09
C PRO A 64 0.32 10.63 23.55
N ARG A 65 1.24 10.96 24.47
CA ARG A 65 1.00 10.84 25.92
C ARG A 65 -0.03 11.87 26.38
N GLU A 66 -0.55 11.70 27.59
CA GLU A 66 -1.53 12.62 28.20
C GLU A 66 -1.01 14.07 28.27
N ASP A 67 0.30 14.26 28.44
CA ASP A 67 0.96 15.57 28.44
C ASP A 67 1.22 16.14 27.03
N GLY A 68 0.75 15.46 25.97
CA GLY A 68 0.94 15.83 24.57
C GLY A 68 2.32 15.50 24.00
N THR A 69 3.22 14.91 24.79
CA THR A 69 4.54 14.53 24.29
C THR A 69 4.47 13.24 23.45
N LEU A 70 5.37 13.15 22.47
CA LEU A 70 5.51 11.97 21.61
C LEU A 70 6.71 11.13 22.02
N SER A 71 6.70 9.85 21.67
CA SER A 71 7.94 9.08 21.64
C SER A 71 8.87 9.71 20.58
N PRO A 72 10.17 9.86 20.84
CA PRO A 72 11.11 10.37 19.85
C PRO A 72 11.48 9.33 18.78
N GLN A 73 10.97 8.10 18.90
CA GLN A 73 11.29 6.97 18.04
C GLN A 73 10.05 6.10 17.86
N GLN A 74 10.06 5.29 16.80
CA GLN A 74 9.15 4.17 16.57
C GLN A 74 8.90 3.36 17.85
N ARG A 75 7.65 2.94 18.09
CA ARG A 75 7.31 2.07 19.22
C ARG A 75 7.93 0.68 19.03
N ALA A 76 8.01 -0.11 20.10
CA ALA A 76 8.60 -1.44 20.03
C ALA A 76 7.79 -2.39 19.13
N GLU A 77 6.48 -2.15 19.05
CA GLU A 77 5.52 -2.89 18.23
C GLU A 77 5.31 -2.28 16.84
N ALA A 78 6.18 -1.36 16.40
CA ALA A 78 6.04 -0.73 15.10
C ALA A 78 6.09 -1.77 13.97
N ASP A 79 5.20 -1.63 13.00
CA ASP A 79 5.02 -2.60 11.92
C ASP A 79 4.58 -1.95 10.61
N VAL A 80 4.74 -2.70 9.51
CA VAL A 80 4.11 -2.37 8.23
C VAL A 80 2.71 -2.96 8.24
N ASN A 81 1.71 -2.10 8.28
CA ASN A 81 0.31 -2.51 8.27
C ASN A 81 -0.13 -2.82 6.84
N ILE A 82 -0.59 -4.05 6.58
CA ILE A 82 -1.12 -4.51 5.30
C ILE A 82 -2.62 -4.75 5.46
N GLU A 83 -3.45 -3.85 4.95
CA GLU A 83 -4.90 -3.95 5.07
C GLU A 83 -5.57 -4.35 3.76
N PHE A 84 -6.54 -5.27 3.84
CA PHE A 84 -7.55 -5.49 2.80
C PHE A 84 -8.95 -5.13 3.32
N GLN A 85 -9.96 -5.07 2.46
CA GLN A 85 -11.35 -4.78 2.87
C GLN A 85 -12.19 -6.06 2.86
N MET A 86 -12.64 -6.52 4.04
CA MET A 86 -13.41 -7.76 4.22
C MET A 86 -14.76 -7.75 3.47
N ASP A 87 -15.40 -6.58 3.35
CA ASP A 87 -16.70 -6.44 2.69
C ASP A 87 -16.59 -6.24 1.16
N SER A 88 -15.37 -6.30 0.61
CA SER A 88 -15.15 -6.13 -0.83
C SER A 88 -15.50 -7.38 -1.64
N LYS A 89 -15.85 -7.19 -2.92
CA LYS A 89 -16.16 -8.30 -3.85
C LYS A 89 -14.99 -9.30 -3.98
N TYR A 90 -13.75 -8.84 -3.83
CA TYR A 90 -12.53 -9.63 -3.97
C TYR A 90 -11.86 -9.94 -2.62
N ALA A 91 -12.60 -9.88 -1.50
CA ALA A 91 -12.00 -9.98 -0.16
C ALA A 91 -11.14 -11.24 0.06
N THR A 92 -11.56 -12.40 -0.43
CA THR A 92 -10.78 -13.66 -0.32
C THR A 92 -9.44 -13.54 -1.06
N GLN A 93 -9.43 -12.99 -2.27
CA GLN A 93 -8.23 -12.79 -3.06
C GLN A 93 -7.34 -11.71 -2.46
N SER A 94 -7.93 -10.61 -1.97
CA SER A 94 -7.21 -9.55 -1.28
C SER A 94 -6.57 -10.04 0.02
N GLN A 95 -7.24 -10.92 0.78
CA GLN A 95 -6.69 -11.56 1.97
C GLN A 95 -5.48 -12.44 1.62
N ALA A 96 -5.59 -13.25 0.56
CA ALA A 96 -4.47 -14.06 0.09
C ALA A 96 -3.28 -13.20 -0.37
N LEU A 97 -3.56 -12.09 -1.05
CA LEU A 97 -2.56 -11.10 -1.47
C LEU A 97 -1.88 -10.45 -0.25
N ALA A 98 -2.63 -10.07 0.78
CA ALA A 98 -2.09 -9.49 2.00
C ALA A 98 -1.14 -10.45 2.73
N TRP A 99 -1.53 -11.73 2.88
CA TRP A 99 -0.66 -12.74 3.48
C TRP A 99 0.58 -13.05 2.65
N ALA A 100 0.50 -12.98 1.31
CA ALA A 100 1.67 -13.13 0.47
C ALA A 100 2.71 -12.02 0.73
N PHE A 101 2.26 -10.78 0.96
CA PHE A 101 3.14 -9.67 1.32
C PHE A 101 3.69 -9.78 2.73
N GLN A 102 2.90 -10.28 3.68
CA GLN A 102 3.37 -10.52 5.04
C GLN A 102 4.48 -11.59 5.07
N VAL A 103 4.30 -12.70 4.34
CA VAL A 103 5.34 -13.74 4.19
C VAL A 103 6.59 -13.18 3.48
N ALA A 104 6.41 -12.28 2.52
CA ALA A 104 7.53 -11.61 1.86
C ALA A 104 8.29 -10.70 2.83
N ASN A 105 7.59 -9.96 3.69
CA ASN A 105 8.20 -9.18 4.77
C ASN A 105 9.04 -10.09 5.69
N GLU A 106 8.45 -11.15 6.25
CA GLU A 106 9.15 -12.06 7.18
C GLU A 106 10.46 -12.62 6.62
N ARG A 107 10.52 -12.82 5.31
CA ARG A 107 11.66 -13.44 4.64
C ARG A 107 12.74 -12.44 4.21
N TYR A 108 12.37 -11.21 3.91
CA TYR A 108 13.25 -10.28 3.18
C TYR A 108 13.36 -8.87 3.78
N ALA A 109 12.41 -8.46 4.61
CA ALA A 109 12.50 -7.19 5.33
C ALA A 109 13.38 -7.33 6.57
N THR A 110 14.06 -6.26 6.98
CA THR A 110 15.16 -6.35 7.93
C THR A 110 14.86 -5.85 9.34
N ASP A 111 13.92 -4.90 9.50
CA ASP A 111 13.84 -4.08 10.70
C ASP A 111 12.47 -4.13 11.39
N TYR A 112 11.38 -4.21 10.61
CA TYR A 112 10.02 -4.19 11.13
C TYR A 112 9.17 -5.33 10.57
N PRO A 113 8.37 -6.01 11.41
CA PRO A 113 7.42 -7.01 10.93
C PRO A 113 6.31 -6.35 10.11
N ALA A 114 5.49 -7.18 9.47
CA ALA A 114 4.24 -6.76 8.86
C ALA A 114 3.04 -7.47 9.50
N THR A 115 1.94 -6.73 9.64
CA THR A 115 0.68 -7.21 10.22
C THR A 115 -0.44 -7.11 9.20
N VAL A 116 -1.33 -8.10 9.17
CA VAL A 116 -2.47 -8.13 8.23
C VAL A 116 -3.76 -7.73 8.94
N GLY A 117 -4.44 -6.72 8.40
CA GLY A 117 -5.75 -6.23 8.85
C GLY A 117 -6.83 -6.35 7.77
N SER A 118 -8.11 -6.38 8.16
CA SER A 118 -9.25 -6.56 7.25
C SER A 118 -10.15 -5.31 7.12
N HIS A 119 -9.67 -4.16 7.59
CA HIS A 119 -10.42 -2.91 7.70
C HIS A 119 -9.90 -1.79 6.79
N MET A 120 -9.31 -2.15 5.65
CA MET A 120 -8.79 -1.18 4.67
C MET A 120 -9.83 -0.12 4.31
N THR A 121 -9.46 1.15 4.50
CA THR A 121 -10.35 2.30 4.26
C THR A 121 -9.52 3.54 3.90
N ASN A 122 -10.19 4.60 3.41
CA ASN A 122 -9.61 5.92 3.17
C ASN A 122 -8.25 5.89 2.47
N THR A 123 -8.18 5.19 1.34
CA THR A 123 -6.97 4.89 0.55
C THR A 123 -7.36 4.67 -0.91
N ASP A 124 -6.48 4.94 -1.87
CA ASP A 124 -6.81 4.78 -3.30
C ASP A 124 -7.17 3.34 -3.70
N SER A 125 -6.72 2.32 -2.95
CA SER A 125 -7.13 0.92 -3.21
C SER A 125 -8.63 0.68 -3.02
N VAL A 126 -9.36 1.60 -2.36
CA VAL A 126 -10.83 1.58 -2.29
C VAL A 126 -11.46 1.66 -3.68
N SER A 127 -10.87 2.39 -4.62
CA SER A 127 -11.39 2.46 -5.99
C SER A 127 -11.28 1.11 -6.74
N PHE A 128 -10.42 0.21 -6.29
CA PHE A 128 -10.09 -1.05 -6.97
C PHE A 128 -10.69 -2.30 -6.31
N MET A 129 -11.04 -2.24 -5.02
CA MET A 129 -11.47 -3.42 -4.24
C MET A 129 -12.74 -4.12 -4.78
N GLY A 130 -13.53 -3.42 -5.59
CA GLY A 130 -14.69 -3.96 -6.31
C GLY A 130 -14.37 -4.63 -7.64
N GLU A 131 -13.13 -4.49 -8.14
CA GLU A 131 -12.73 -4.87 -9.50
C GLU A 131 -11.55 -5.86 -9.53
N VAL A 132 -10.66 -5.82 -8.53
CA VAL A 132 -9.48 -6.68 -8.43
C VAL A 132 -9.05 -6.85 -6.96
N ALA A 133 -8.29 -7.91 -6.66
CA ALA A 133 -7.62 -8.08 -5.37
C ALA A 133 -6.81 -6.82 -5.03
N SER A 134 -7.07 -6.23 -3.88
CA SER A 134 -6.54 -4.89 -3.52
C SER A 134 -6.12 -4.85 -2.05
N ILE A 135 -4.92 -4.35 -1.79
CA ILE A 135 -4.37 -4.15 -0.44
C ILE A 135 -3.80 -2.74 -0.29
N SER A 136 -3.70 -2.26 0.94
CA SER A 136 -3.03 -1.01 1.31
C SER A 136 -1.94 -1.29 2.34
N LEU A 137 -0.72 -0.84 2.06
CA LEU A 137 0.38 -0.79 3.02
C LEU A 137 0.43 0.59 3.67
N ARG A 138 0.62 0.62 4.99
CA ARG A 138 0.64 1.83 5.83
C ARG A 138 1.59 1.69 7.04
N GLU A 139 1.91 2.82 7.66
CA GLU A 139 2.62 2.93 8.93
C GLU A 139 1.75 2.55 10.15
N ASN A 140 0.43 2.76 10.05
CA ASN A 140 -0.56 2.48 11.09
C ASN A 140 -1.86 1.99 10.46
N GLU A 141 -2.68 1.26 11.21
CA GLU A 141 -4.06 0.93 10.82
C GLU A 141 -4.86 2.22 10.58
N ARG A 142 -5.45 2.37 9.39
CA ARG A 142 -6.04 3.65 8.98
C ARG A 142 -7.22 4.08 9.86
N GLY A 143 -8.12 3.15 10.16
CA GLY A 143 -9.36 3.46 10.88
C GLY A 143 -9.16 3.59 12.39
N THR A 144 -8.42 2.66 12.99
CA THR A 144 -8.33 2.49 14.45
C THR A 144 -7.20 3.30 15.08
N GLN A 145 -6.14 3.61 14.34
CA GLN A 145 -4.96 4.30 14.85
C GLN A 145 -4.84 5.71 14.26
N VAL A 146 -4.71 5.83 12.93
CA VAL A 146 -4.54 7.15 12.28
C VAL A 146 -5.75 8.05 12.55
N GLY A 147 -6.97 7.53 12.36
CA GLY A 147 -8.21 8.24 12.67
C GLY A 147 -8.36 8.67 14.14
N ASN A 148 -7.60 8.04 15.06
CA ASN A 148 -7.58 8.38 16.49
C ASN A 148 -6.34 9.19 16.91
N GLY A 149 -5.55 9.70 15.95
CA GLY A 149 -4.45 10.63 16.21
C GLY A 149 -3.11 9.98 16.53
N TRP A 150 -2.90 8.71 16.15
CA TRP A 150 -1.60 8.03 16.34
C TRP A 150 -0.50 8.56 15.41
N SER A 151 -0.88 9.19 14.29
CA SER A 151 0.03 9.94 13.42
C SER A 151 -0.29 11.44 13.55
N PRO A 152 0.31 12.14 14.53
CA PRO A 152 -0.02 13.54 14.86
C PRO A 152 0.45 14.54 13.80
N HIS A 153 1.32 14.11 12.88
CA HIS A 153 1.74 14.92 11.74
C HIS A 153 0.74 14.87 10.58
N TRP A 154 -0.17 13.89 10.57
CA TRP A 154 -1.17 13.73 9.52
C TRP A 154 -2.03 14.99 9.35
N HIS A 155 -2.05 15.51 8.12
CA HIS A 155 -2.73 16.76 7.73
C HIS A 155 -2.28 18.02 8.49
N GLN A 156 -1.08 17.99 9.08
CA GLN A 156 -0.52 19.13 9.79
C GLN A 156 0.64 19.77 9.02
N ALA A 157 0.87 21.06 9.24
CA ALA A 157 2.03 21.77 8.70
C ALA A 157 3.38 21.24 9.22
N SER A 158 3.36 20.39 10.25
CA SER A 158 4.52 19.67 10.75
C SER A 158 4.92 18.46 9.91
N ASP A 159 4.12 18.03 8.93
CA ASP A 159 4.48 16.94 8.02
C ASP A 159 5.57 17.42 7.03
N LEU A 160 6.81 17.41 7.51
CA LEU A 160 7.97 17.95 6.83
C LEU A 160 9.09 16.93 6.91
N PHE A 161 9.94 16.88 5.89
CA PHE A 161 11.14 16.04 5.88
C PHE A 161 11.96 16.15 7.18
N ALA A 162 12.12 17.37 7.71
CA ALA A 162 12.92 17.64 8.91
C ALA A 162 12.26 17.16 10.23
N THR A 163 10.99 16.76 10.20
CA THR A 163 10.27 16.18 11.34
C THR A 163 10.65 14.71 11.55
N TYR A 164 11.01 14.02 10.48
CA TYR A 164 11.29 12.59 10.49
C TYR A 164 12.78 12.30 10.74
N SER A 165 13.04 11.31 11.58
CA SER A 165 14.35 10.78 11.92
C SER A 165 14.80 9.68 10.95
N ASP A 166 16.08 9.31 11.01
CA ASP A 166 16.61 8.19 10.22
C ASP A 166 15.86 6.86 10.48
N LYS A 167 15.31 6.65 11.69
CA LYS A 167 14.52 5.44 11.98
C LYS A 167 13.15 5.45 11.33
N ASP A 168 12.62 6.63 11.04
CA ASP A 168 11.32 6.79 10.38
C ASP A 168 11.48 6.46 8.88
N PHE A 169 12.60 6.90 8.30
CA PHE A 169 13.00 6.47 6.97
C PHE A 169 13.32 4.98 6.89
N LEU A 170 13.81 4.37 7.97
CA LEU A 170 14.05 2.93 8.02
C LEU A 170 12.73 2.13 7.96
N LEU A 171 11.66 2.59 8.61
CA LEU A 171 10.32 2.00 8.46
C LEU A 171 9.85 2.05 7.00
N GLY A 172 10.02 3.21 6.34
CA GLY A 172 9.71 3.36 4.91
C GLY A 172 10.53 2.44 4.00
N LEU A 173 11.83 2.28 4.30
CA LEU A 173 12.71 1.33 3.59
C LEU A 173 12.25 -0.12 3.79
N ASN A 174 11.86 -0.49 5.01
CA ASN A 174 11.36 -1.81 5.35
C ASN A 174 10.05 -2.14 4.60
N ALA A 175 9.16 -1.15 4.47
CA ALA A 175 7.98 -1.25 3.61
C ALA A 175 8.31 -1.42 2.12
N ALA A 176 9.34 -0.73 1.62
CA ALA A 176 9.81 -0.91 0.25
C ALA A 176 10.39 -2.32 0.03
N GLN A 177 11.17 -2.85 0.96
CA GLN A 177 11.68 -4.23 0.92
C GLN A 177 10.52 -5.25 0.86
N THR A 178 9.54 -5.08 1.75
CA THR A 178 8.31 -5.90 1.77
C THR A 178 7.63 -5.92 0.41
N THR A 179 7.45 -4.74 -0.18
CA THR A 179 6.74 -4.56 -1.44
C THR A 179 7.49 -5.16 -2.61
N LEU A 180 8.79 -4.86 -2.72
CA LEU A 180 9.62 -5.36 -3.82
C LEU A 180 9.74 -6.88 -3.77
N ALA A 181 9.87 -7.47 -2.58
CA ALA A 181 9.90 -8.92 -2.41
C ALA A 181 8.57 -9.58 -2.78
N GLY A 182 7.44 -8.99 -2.36
CA GLY A 182 6.09 -9.46 -2.70
C GLY A 182 5.84 -9.40 -4.20
N ILE A 183 6.12 -8.25 -4.84
CA ILE A 183 5.97 -8.07 -6.29
C ILE A 183 6.89 -9.01 -7.07
N ALA A 184 8.17 -9.14 -6.67
CA ALA A 184 9.11 -10.03 -7.34
C ALA A 184 8.61 -11.49 -7.34
N SER A 185 8.05 -11.94 -6.21
CA SER A 185 7.48 -13.28 -6.09
C SER A 185 6.23 -13.45 -6.96
N LEU A 186 5.31 -12.48 -6.94
CA LEU A 186 4.05 -12.54 -7.70
C LEU A 186 4.24 -12.40 -9.21
N ALA A 187 5.27 -11.66 -9.64
CA ALA A 187 5.59 -11.45 -11.04
C ALA A 187 6.57 -12.50 -11.61
N SER A 188 6.87 -13.54 -10.83
CA SER A 188 7.86 -14.58 -11.16
C SER A 188 9.18 -13.96 -11.65
N ALA A 189 9.68 -12.96 -10.93
CA ALA A 189 10.85 -12.21 -11.36
C ALA A 189 12.09 -13.11 -11.40
N GLN A 190 12.79 -13.09 -12.54
CA GLN A 190 14.04 -13.81 -12.75
C GLN A 190 15.15 -12.86 -13.18
N LEU A 191 16.37 -13.12 -12.70
CA LEU A 191 17.56 -12.52 -13.30
C LEU A 191 17.78 -13.19 -14.65
N VAL A 192 17.95 -12.37 -15.68
CA VAL A 192 18.30 -12.82 -17.02
C VAL A 192 19.63 -12.16 -17.35
N ASP A 193 20.60 -13.00 -17.74
CA ASP A 193 21.93 -12.58 -18.18
C ASP A 193 21.88 -11.96 -19.59
#